data_AF-A0A1V8UX79-F1
#
_entry.id   AF-A0A1V8UX79-F1
#
_cell.length_a   1.000
_cell.length_b   1.000
_cell.length_c   1.000
_cell.angle_alpha   90.00
_cell.angle_beta   90.00
_cell.angle_gamma   90.00
#
_symmetry.space_group_name_H-M   'P 1'
#
loop_
_entity.id
_entity.type
_entity.pdbx_description
1 polymer ?
#
loop_
_entity_poly.entity_id
_entity_poly.type
_entity_poly.pdbx_seq_one_letter_code
_entity_poly.pdbx_strand_id
1 'polypeptide(L)'
;MFTPGFDPTTIAQLVSSLLPAFFAGTIFGYNYIFIPPLLLHTDDRTLALQWLSAYQFGARYVRPLAATSTLSSAYLLYSALGSSDTDTTVKLSYLTGFLSLPMLLAYTLLVMEPGVNGALKHKVKLLVGEKVKFHGRAKVGEEHETASKRSKKWAEKTGVRELLAVWKRDNDLRMAVSLIGALASMVGSLRWVSLAG
;
A
#
# COMPACT_ATOMS: atom_id res chain seq x y z
N MET A 1 7.44 -30.07 -31.19
CA MET A 1 7.04 -29.87 -29.77
C MET A 1 7.53 -28.48 -29.39
N PHE A 2 6.66 -27.46 -29.40
CA PHE A 2 7.04 -26.11 -29.01
C PHE A 2 7.05 -26.04 -27.48
N THR A 3 8.22 -25.95 -26.86
CA THR A 3 8.30 -25.46 -25.48
C THR A 3 7.87 -24.00 -25.52
N PRO A 4 6.79 -23.59 -24.82
CA PRO A 4 6.44 -22.18 -24.75
C PRO A 4 7.65 -21.44 -24.18
N GLY A 5 8.24 -20.56 -24.98
CA GLY A 5 9.36 -19.73 -24.56
C GLY A 5 8.91 -18.88 -23.37
N PHE A 6 9.76 -18.77 -22.37
CA PHE A 6 9.54 -17.86 -21.25
C PHE A 6 9.49 -16.42 -21.80
N ASP A 7 8.32 -15.78 -21.74
CA ASP A 7 8.17 -14.37 -22.06
C ASP A 7 8.18 -13.52 -20.78
N PRO A 8 9.32 -12.87 -20.44
CA PRO A 8 9.40 -12.00 -19.27
C PRO A 8 8.43 -10.82 -19.34
N THR A 9 8.03 -10.37 -20.55
CA THR A 9 7.08 -9.27 -20.74
C THR A 9 5.68 -9.66 -20.26
N THR A 10 5.16 -10.80 -20.70
CA THR A 10 3.86 -11.31 -20.23
C THR A 10 3.80 -11.46 -18.71
N ILE A 11 4.87 -11.99 -18.09
CA ILE A 11 4.91 -12.15 -16.62
C ILE A 11 4.93 -10.78 -15.93
N ALA A 12 5.74 -9.84 -16.43
CA ALA A 12 5.80 -8.51 -15.88
C ALA A 12 4.45 -7.77 -16.00
N GLN A 13 3.74 -7.92 -17.12
CA GLN A 13 2.39 -7.37 -17.35
C GLN A 13 1.38 -7.89 -16.32
N LEU A 14 1.40 -9.21 -16.09
CA LEU A 14 0.56 -9.85 -15.10
C LEU A 14 0.86 -9.33 -13.68
N VAL A 15 2.14 -9.29 -13.31
CA VAL A 15 2.58 -8.86 -11.96
C VAL A 15 2.28 -7.38 -11.73
N SER A 16 2.55 -6.53 -12.72
CA SER A 16 2.35 -5.07 -12.65
C SER A 16 0.88 -4.68 -12.52
N SER A 17 -0.05 -5.50 -13.00
CA SER A 17 -1.50 -5.26 -12.88
C SER A 17 -2.11 -5.93 -11.64
N LEU A 18 -1.79 -7.20 -11.38
CA LEU A 18 -2.41 -7.97 -10.30
C LEU A 18 -1.98 -7.53 -8.91
N LEU A 19 -0.69 -7.24 -8.68
CA LEU A 19 -0.22 -6.93 -7.33
C LEU A 19 -0.79 -5.61 -6.78
N PRO A 20 -0.85 -4.50 -7.52
CA PRO A 20 -1.53 -3.30 -7.04
C PRO A 20 -3.04 -3.50 -6.88
N ALA A 21 -3.68 -4.32 -7.72
CA ALA A 21 -5.10 -4.66 -7.55
C ALA A 21 -5.34 -5.46 -6.26
N PHE A 22 -4.51 -6.45 -5.99
CA PHE A 22 -4.55 -7.23 -4.75
C PHE A 22 -4.30 -6.35 -3.51
N PHE A 23 -3.37 -5.42 -3.60
CA PHE A 23 -3.11 -4.46 -2.53
C PHE A 23 -4.32 -3.53 -2.28
N ALA A 24 -4.94 -3.01 -3.35
CA ALA A 24 -6.16 -2.22 -3.24
C ALA A 24 -7.31 -3.02 -2.61
N GLY A 25 -7.51 -4.27 -3.04
CA GLY A 25 -8.53 -5.17 -2.46
C GLY A 25 -8.28 -5.48 -0.98
N THR A 26 -7.02 -5.61 -0.58
CA THR A 26 -6.65 -5.77 0.84
C THR A 26 -7.03 -4.55 1.66
N ILE A 27 -6.73 -3.34 1.16
CA ILE A 27 -7.13 -2.09 1.83
C ILE A 27 -8.66 -1.98 1.90
N PHE A 28 -9.36 -2.31 0.82
CA PHE A 28 -10.82 -2.33 0.79
C PHE A 28 -11.38 -3.24 1.89
N GLY A 29 -10.87 -4.47 2.00
CA GLY A 29 -11.27 -5.42 3.03
C GLY A 29 -11.09 -4.84 4.43
N TYR A 30 -9.93 -4.24 4.74
CA TYR A 30 -9.72 -3.60 6.04
C TYR A 30 -10.67 -2.44 6.28
N ASN A 31 -10.81 -1.52 5.32
CA ASN A 31 -11.55 -0.28 5.50
C ASN A 31 -13.07 -0.44 5.53
N TYR A 32 -13.62 -1.38 4.76
CA TYR A 32 -15.07 -1.49 4.54
C TYR A 32 -15.69 -2.77 5.08
N ILE A 33 -14.89 -3.81 5.31
CA ILE A 33 -15.40 -5.09 5.84
C ILE A 33 -15.02 -5.24 7.31
N PHE A 34 -13.76 -4.98 7.67
CA PHE A 34 -13.26 -5.25 9.02
C PHE A 34 -13.39 -4.06 9.99
N ILE A 35 -12.99 -2.85 9.62
CA ILE A 35 -13.00 -1.71 10.54
C ILE A 35 -14.41 -1.32 11.03
N PRO A 36 -15.44 -1.20 10.17
CA PRO A 36 -16.76 -0.76 10.62
C PRO A 36 -17.35 -1.56 11.79
N PRO A 37 -17.38 -2.92 11.78
CA PRO A 37 -17.89 -3.66 12.93
C PRO A 37 -17.03 -3.51 14.19
N LEU A 38 -15.70 -3.38 14.05
CA LEU A 38 -14.81 -3.12 15.18
C LEU A 38 -15.08 -1.75 15.81
N LEU A 39 -15.41 -0.74 14.99
CA LEU A 39 -15.81 0.58 15.44
C LEU A 39 -17.20 0.61 16.11
N LEU A 40 -18.00 -0.44 16.04
CA LEU A 40 -19.33 -0.50 16.66
C LEU A 40 -19.35 -1.34 17.94
N HIS A 41 -18.55 -2.40 18.00
CA HIS A 41 -18.72 -3.46 19.00
C HIS A 41 -17.50 -3.72 19.89
N THR A 42 -16.45 -2.90 19.79
CA THR A 42 -15.19 -3.14 20.50
C THR A 42 -14.80 -1.93 21.35
N ASP A 43 -14.29 -2.16 22.56
CA ASP A 43 -13.75 -1.10 23.42
C ASP A 43 -12.46 -0.50 22.83
N ASP A 44 -12.14 0.73 23.23
CA ASP A 44 -11.04 1.50 22.63
C ASP A 44 -9.67 0.83 22.79
N ARG A 45 -9.44 0.10 23.89
CA ARG A 45 -8.17 -0.60 24.14
C ARG A 45 -8.01 -1.78 23.19
N THR A 46 -9.03 -2.62 23.08
CA THR A 46 -9.02 -3.77 22.18
C THR A 46 -8.95 -3.33 20.72
N LEU A 47 -9.69 -2.27 20.35
CA LEU A 47 -9.68 -1.69 19.02
C LEU A 47 -8.28 -1.18 18.62
N ALA A 48 -7.58 -0.50 19.53
CA ALA A 48 -6.22 -0.03 19.31
C ALA A 48 -5.23 -1.19 19.09
N LEU A 49 -5.36 -2.27 19.86
CA LEU A 49 -4.52 -3.47 19.72
C LEU A 49 -4.78 -4.23 18.42
N GLN A 50 -6.03 -4.39 18.03
CA GLN A 50 -6.40 -5.03 16.76
C GLN A 50 -5.86 -4.24 15.57
N TRP A 51 -5.99 -2.91 15.59
CA TRP A 51 -5.37 -2.06 14.58
C TRP A 51 -3.85 -2.24 14.55
N LEU A 52 -3.16 -2.24 15.70
CA LEU A 52 -1.70 -2.37 15.75
C LEU A 52 -1.23 -3.71 15.17
N SER A 53 -1.94 -4.79 15.50
CA SER A 53 -1.66 -6.12 14.97
C SER A 53 -1.84 -6.16 13.45
N ALA A 54 -2.97 -5.65 12.95
CA ALA A 54 -3.23 -5.54 11.51
C ALA A 54 -2.17 -4.69 10.78
N TYR A 55 -1.76 -3.58 11.39
CA TYR A 55 -0.74 -2.67 10.85
C TYR A 55 0.62 -3.38 10.68
N GLN A 56 1.08 -4.05 11.74
CA GLN A 56 2.35 -4.79 11.74
C GLN A 56 2.33 -5.97 10.77
N PHE A 57 1.21 -6.69 10.72
CA PHE A 57 1.00 -7.76 9.78
C PHE A 57 1.10 -7.22 8.34
N GLY A 58 0.34 -6.18 8.02
CA GLY A 58 0.32 -5.57 6.69
C GLY A 58 1.71 -5.14 6.22
N ALA A 59 2.49 -4.49 7.08
CA ALA A 59 3.82 -4.01 6.70
C ALA A 59 4.79 -5.12 6.25
N ARG A 60 4.61 -6.36 6.75
CA ARG A 60 5.43 -7.52 6.36
C ARG A 60 5.15 -7.98 4.92
N TYR A 61 3.90 -7.91 4.46
CA TYR A 61 3.49 -8.39 3.14
C TYR A 61 3.51 -7.29 2.08
N VAL A 62 3.27 -6.03 2.45
CA VAL A 62 3.20 -4.92 1.51
C VAL A 62 4.56 -4.64 0.87
N ARG A 63 5.67 -4.78 1.60
CA ARG A 63 7.02 -4.50 1.07
C ARG A 63 7.42 -5.39 -0.09
N PRO A 64 7.39 -6.75 0.02
CA PRO A 64 7.73 -7.60 -1.11
C PRO A 64 6.77 -7.38 -2.28
N LEU A 65 5.47 -7.22 -2.02
CA LEU A 65 4.49 -6.93 -3.06
C LEU A 65 4.82 -5.65 -3.82
N ALA A 66 5.06 -4.55 -3.10
CA ALA A 66 5.33 -3.26 -3.70
C ALA A 66 6.67 -3.25 -4.45
N ALA A 67 7.70 -3.90 -3.92
CA ALA A 67 8.98 -4.03 -4.60
C ALA A 67 8.83 -4.82 -5.91
N THR A 68 8.21 -5.99 -5.88
CA THR A 68 8.00 -6.83 -7.06
C THR A 68 7.16 -6.12 -8.12
N SER A 69 6.05 -5.49 -7.73
CA SER A 69 5.21 -4.73 -8.64
C SER A 69 5.93 -3.51 -9.25
N THR A 70 6.73 -2.80 -8.45
CA THR A 70 7.50 -1.64 -8.93
C THR A 70 8.54 -2.07 -9.95
N LEU A 71 9.29 -3.15 -9.66
CA LEU A 71 10.31 -3.68 -10.57
C LEU A 71 9.69 -4.17 -11.88
N SER A 72 8.56 -4.89 -11.83
CA SER A 72 7.83 -5.30 -13.05
C SER A 72 7.36 -4.11 -13.87
N SER A 73 6.83 -3.07 -13.23
CA SER A 73 6.37 -1.86 -13.92
C SER A 73 7.54 -1.05 -14.50
N ALA A 74 8.67 -1.00 -13.80
CA ALA A 74 9.90 -0.36 -14.27
C ALA A 74 10.46 -1.07 -15.51
N TYR A 75 10.48 -2.40 -15.48
CA TYR A 75 10.88 -3.22 -16.63
C TYR A 75 9.97 -2.96 -17.83
N LEU A 76 8.65 -2.97 -17.66
CA LEU A 76 7.69 -2.70 -18.74
C LEU A 76 7.83 -1.29 -19.31
N LEU A 77 8.02 -0.29 -18.46
CA LEU A 77 8.27 1.09 -18.89
C LEU A 77 9.58 1.17 -19.69
N TYR A 78 10.65 0.57 -19.20
CA TYR A 78 11.94 0.52 -19.91
C TYR A 78 11.80 -0.14 -21.28
N SER A 79 11.13 -1.29 -21.36
CA SER A 79 10.85 -1.99 -22.61
C SER A 79 10.00 -1.15 -23.57
N ALA A 80 8.99 -0.43 -23.06
CA ALA A 80 8.16 0.46 -23.89
C ALA A 80 9.00 1.62 -24.47
N LEU A 81 9.83 2.24 -23.64
CA LEU A 81 10.66 3.37 -24.07
C LEU A 81 11.71 2.95 -25.11
N GLY A 82 12.23 1.72 -25.03
CA GLY A 82 13.19 1.18 -25.98
C GLY A 82 12.58 0.61 -27.27
N SER A 83 11.25 0.44 -27.34
CA SER A 83 10.57 -0.13 -28.51
C SER A 83 9.97 0.98 -29.40
N SER A 84 10.30 0.91 -30.69
CA SER A 84 9.70 1.76 -31.74
C SER A 84 8.22 1.43 -32.01
N ASP A 85 7.79 0.22 -31.64
CA ASP A 85 6.46 -0.32 -31.97
C ASP A 85 5.40 0.01 -30.91
N THR A 86 5.80 0.66 -29.81
CA THR A 86 4.88 1.07 -28.74
C THR A 86 4.47 2.53 -28.83
N ASP A 87 3.17 2.77 -28.68
CA ASP A 87 2.60 4.12 -28.71
C ASP A 87 2.70 4.86 -27.36
N THR A 88 2.33 6.14 -27.37
CA THR A 88 2.32 7.00 -26.18
C THR A 88 1.41 6.46 -25.08
N THR A 89 0.31 5.78 -25.43
CA THR A 89 -0.63 5.22 -24.46
C THR A 89 0.02 4.12 -23.64
N VAL A 90 0.76 3.20 -24.27
CA VAL A 90 1.53 2.16 -23.57
C VAL A 90 2.54 2.79 -22.61
N LYS A 91 3.30 3.78 -23.09
CA LYS A 91 4.35 4.46 -22.31
C LYS A 91 3.78 5.18 -21.08
N LEU A 92 2.71 5.96 -21.25
CA LEU A 92 2.05 6.65 -20.14
C LEU A 92 1.38 5.69 -19.15
N SER A 93 0.84 4.58 -19.64
CA SER A 93 0.21 3.55 -18.82
C SER A 93 1.22 2.92 -17.86
N TYR A 94 2.36 2.46 -18.38
CA TYR A 94 3.41 1.87 -17.52
C TYR A 94 4.15 2.89 -16.68
N LEU A 95 4.26 4.14 -17.12
CA LEU A 95 4.74 5.23 -16.26
C LEU A 95 3.83 5.42 -15.06
N THR A 96 2.51 5.44 -15.27
CA THR A 96 1.52 5.55 -14.19
C THR A 96 1.60 4.35 -13.25
N GLY A 97 1.67 3.13 -13.79
CA GLY A 97 1.89 1.92 -13.02
C GLY A 97 3.17 1.98 -12.17
N PHE A 98 4.29 2.39 -12.77
CA PHE A 98 5.60 2.52 -12.13
C PHE A 98 5.60 3.55 -10.99
N LEU A 99 4.92 4.70 -11.15
CA LEU A 99 4.90 5.74 -10.13
C LEU A 99 3.94 5.44 -8.97
N SER A 100 2.86 4.70 -9.22
CA SER A 100 1.75 4.50 -8.26
C SER A 100 2.20 3.98 -6.87
N LEU A 101 2.84 2.81 -6.81
CA LEU A 101 3.23 2.19 -5.54
C LEU A 101 4.42 2.86 -4.85
N PRO A 102 5.50 3.28 -5.55
CA PRO A 102 6.58 4.03 -4.92
C PRO A 102 6.11 5.35 -4.29
N MET A 103 5.24 6.11 -4.97
CA MET A 103 4.68 7.34 -4.40
C MET A 103 3.79 7.04 -3.18
N LEU A 104 3.01 5.97 -3.24
CA LEU A 104 2.18 5.52 -2.12
C LEU A 104 3.03 5.11 -0.91
N LEU A 105 4.13 4.39 -1.14
CA LEU A 105 5.09 4.04 -0.08
C LEU A 105 5.75 5.29 0.50
N ALA A 106 6.17 6.24 -0.34
CA ALA A 106 6.73 7.51 0.10
C ALA A 106 5.73 8.29 0.96
N TYR A 107 4.46 8.40 0.52
CA TYR A 107 3.38 9.00 1.31
C TYR A 107 3.18 8.28 2.65
N THR A 108 3.19 6.94 2.65
CA THR A 108 3.01 6.14 3.86
C THR A 108 4.15 6.41 4.87
N LEU A 109 5.39 6.43 4.41
CA LEU A 109 6.58 6.58 5.27
C LEU A 109 6.81 8.02 5.72
N LEU A 110 6.56 9.00 4.84
CA LEU A 110 6.87 10.41 5.11
C LEU A 110 5.70 11.17 5.75
N VAL A 111 4.46 10.74 5.50
CA VAL A 111 3.25 11.43 5.99
C VAL A 111 2.52 10.60 7.03
N MET A 112 2.07 9.40 6.67
CA MET A 112 1.23 8.61 7.58
C MET A 112 2.02 8.09 8.78
N GLU A 113 3.26 7.64 8.58
CA GLU A 113 4.09 7.11 9.67
C GLU A 113 4.34 8.11 10.80
N PRO A 114 4.91 9.30 10.55
CA PRO A 114 5.05 10.30 11.60
C PRO A 114 3.72 10.95 11.99
N GLY A 115 2.69 10.86 11.15
CA GLY A 115 1.33 11.37 11.33
C GLY A 115 0.41 10.40 12.06
N VAL A 116 -0.62 9.91 11.36
CA VAL A 116 -1.71 9.11 11.92
C VAL A 116 -1.30 7.74 12.44
N ASN A 117 -0.37 7.04 11.78
CA ASN A 117 0.13 5.75 12.27
C ASN A 117 0.93 5.96 13.56
N GLY A 118 1.78 6.98 13.61
CA GLY A 118 2.51 7.36 14.83
C GLY A 118 1.56 7.73 15.96
N ALA A 119 0.54 8.55 15.69
CA ALA A 119 -0.49 8.91 16.67
C ALA A 119 -1.21 7.67 17.23
N LEU A 120 -1.60 6.73 16.37
CA LEU A 120 -2.24 5.48 16.78
C LEU A 120 -1.30 4.58 17.59
N LYS A 121 -0.03 4.43 17.18
CA LYS A 121 0.99 3.71 17.98
C LYS A 121 1.17 4.32 19.36
N HIS A 122 1.21 5.65 19.46
CA HIS A 122 1.28 6.35 20.75
C HIS A 122 0.00 6.14 21.58
N LYS A 123 -1.18 6.24 20.96
CA LYS A 123 -2.47 5.98 21.61
C LYS A 123 -2.55 4.56 22.18
N VAL A 124 -2.03 3.56 21.46
CA VAL A 124 -1.94 2.18 21.97
C VAL A 124 -1.11 2.12 23.26
N LYS A 125 0.04 2.81 23.33
CA LYS A 125 0.84 2.88 24.55
C LYS A 125 0.07 3.53 25.71
N LEU A 126 -0.65 4.62 25.45
CA LEU A 126 -1.47 5.29 26.47
C LEU A 126 -2.57 4.38 27.03
N LEU A 127 -3.19 3.55 26.18
CA LEU A 127 -4.33 2.70 26.56
C LEU A 127 -3.92 1.35 27.16
N VAL A 128 -2.75 0.82 26.79
CA VAL A 128 -2.33 -0.56 27.13
C VAL A 128 -1.10 -0.58 28.05
N GLY A 129 -0.34 0.51 28.09
CA GLY A 129 0.93 0.62 28.83
C GLY A 129 2.16 0.22 28.00
N GLU A 130 3.34 0.34 28.61
CA GLU A 130 4.64 0.17 27.93
C GLU A 130 4.97 -1.26 27.50
N LYS A 131 4.21 -2.26 27.98
CA LYS A 131 4.43 -3.69 27.65
C LYS A 131 4.04 -4.06 26.22
N VAL A 132 3.51 -3.11 25.44
CA VAL A 132 3.17 -3.33 24.03
C VAL A 132 4.44 -3.55 23.21
N LYS A 133 4.66 -4.79 22.78
CA LYS A 133 5.77 -5.14 21.92
C LYS A 133 5.42 -4.82 20.48
N PHE A 134 6.19 -3.93 19.87
CA PHE A 134 6.08 -3.71 18.45
C PHE A 134 6.93 -4.74 17.69
N HIS A 135 6.29 -5.65 16.95
CA HIS A 135 7.00 -6.69 16.19
C HIS A 135 7.06 -6.27 14.72
N GLY A 136 8.24 -5.91 14.23
CA GLY A 136 8.46 -5.61 12.81
C GLY A 136 9.93 -5.69 12.46
N ARG A 137 10.30 -6.46 11.42
CA ARG A 137 11.67 -6.53 10.87
C ARG A 137 12.04 -5.25 10.10
N ALA A 138 11.83 -4.07 10.70
CA ALA A 138 12.09 -2.81 10.06
C ALA A 138 12.91 -1.92 10.96
N LYS A 139 14.18 -1.74 10.58
CA LYS A 139 15.13 -0.84 11.25
C LYS A 139 14.73 0.65 11.21
N VAL A 140 13.54 1.01 10.72
CA VAL A 140 12.97 2.35 10.81
C VAL A 140 11.47 2.24 11.10
N GLY A 141 11.07 2.67 12.29
CA GLY A 141 9.71 3.08 12.61
C GLY A 141 8.66 2.04 13.00
N GLU A 142 8.96 0.74 12.92
CA GLU A 142 8.06 -0.29 13.45
C GLU A 142 8.38 -0.64 14.91
N GLU A 143 9.64 -0.61 15.33
CA GLU A 143 10.07 -0.91 16.71
C GLU A 143 10.11 0.35 17.61
N HIS A 144 9.94 1.53 17.01
CA HIS A 144 10.05 2.81 17.68
C HIS A 144 8.83 3.67 17.43
N GLU A 145 8.53 4.51 18.41
CA GLU A 145 7.45 5.47 18.32
C GLU A 145 7.79 6.53 17.26
N THR A 146 7.25 6.37 16.06
CA THR A 146 7.45 7.28 14.90
C THR A 146 6.70 8.60 15.03
N ALA A 147 5.81 8.71 16.01
CA ALA A 147 4.95 9.85 16.20
C ALA A 147 5.77 11.15 16.31
N SER A 148 5.49 12.10 15.41
CA SER A 148 5.97 13.47 15.58
C SER A 148 5.46 14.05 16.91
N LYS A 149 6.13 15.09 17.44
CA LYS A 149 5.66 15.79 18.66
C LYS A 149 4.20 16.26 18.54
N ARG A 150 3.80 16.70 17.34
CA ARG A 150 2.42 17.10 17.04
C ARG A 150 1.47 15.91 17.10
N SER A 151 1.86 14.77 16.52
CA SER A 151 1.05 13.55 16.50
C SER A 151 0.86 12.93 17.88
N LYS A 152 1.86 13.03 18.78
CA LYS A 152 1.72 12.61 20.18
C LYS A 152 0.68 13.45 20.91
N LYS A 153 0.80 14.79 20.84
CA LYS A 153 -0.19 15.72 21.43
C LYS A 153 -1.58 15.52 20.85
N TRP A 154 -1.67 15.24 19.55
CA TRP A 154 -2.94 14.92 18.91
C TRP A 154 -3.52 13.63 19.47
N ALA A 155 -2.71 12.55 19.55
CA ALA A 155 -3.12 11.30 20.15
C ALA A 155 -3.60 11.47 21.59
N GLU A 156 -2.86 12.15 22.47
CA GLU A 156 -3.27 12.39 23.87
C GLU A 156 -4.68 12.98 23.99
N LYS A 157 -5.04 13.90 23.08
CA LYS A 157 -6.32 14.63 23.10
C LYS A 157 -7.46 13.97 22.34
N THR A 158 -7.18 12.92 21.57
CA THR A 158 -8.11 12.37 20.57
C THR A 158 -8.45 10.92 20.88
N GLY A 159 -9.71 10.51 20.68
CA GLY A 159 -10.12 9.11 20.82
C GLY A 159 -9.54 8.21 19.72
N VAL A 160 -9.39 6.91 19.99
CA VAL A 160 -8.84 5.98 18.98
C VAL A 160 -9.70 5.91 17.72
N ARG A 161 -11.04 6.03 17.86
CA ARG A 161 -11.98 5.97 16.74
C ARG A 161 -11.79 7.10 15.75
N GLU A 162 -11.55 8.31 16.26
CA GLU A 162 -11.31 9.48 15.41
C GLU A 162 -9.96 9.36 14.69
N LEU A 163 -8.91 8.89 15.39
CA LEU A 163 -7.64 8.57 14.75
C LEU A 163 -7.79 7.50 13.65
N LEU A 164 -8.62 6.47 13.88
CA LEU A 164 -8.93 5.44 12.89
C LEU A 164 -9.75 5.95 11.72
N ALA A 165 -10.64 6.93 11.91
CA ALA A 165 -11.37 7.56 10.82
C ALA A 165 -10.41 8.30 9.87
N VAL A 166 -9.41 9.01 10.42
CA VAL A 166 -8.35 9.65 9.62
C VAL A 166 -7.50 8.59 8.90
N TRP A 167 -7.10 7.54 9.61
CA TRP A 167 -6.33 6.43 9.03
C TRP A 167 -7.09 5.75 7.88
N LYS A 168 -8.40 5.52 8.05
CA LYS A 168 -9.27 4.96 7.02
C LYS A 168 -9.28 5.84 5.77
N ARG A 169 -9.46 7.16 5.94
CA ARG A 169 -9.45 8.12 4.83
C ARG A 169 -8.12 8.08 4.07
N ASP A 170 -7.00 8.08 4.79
CA ASP A 170 -5.68 8.03 4.15
C ASP A 170 -5.45 6.68 3.44
N ASN A 171 -6.03 5.60 3.95
CA ASN A 171 -6.07 4.31 3.25
C ASN A 171 -6.98 4.31 2.03
N ASP A 172 -8.11 5.02 2.03
CA ASP A 172 -8.96 5.14 0.83
C ASP A 172 -8.18 5.81 -0.32
N LEU A 173 -7.33 6.80 -0.01
CA LEU A 173 -6.39 7.38 -0.97
C LEU A 173 -5.40 6.31 -1.49
N ARG A 174 -4.78 5.54 -0.61
CA ARG A 174 -3.85 4.46 -0.98
C ARG A 174 -4.53 3.41 -1.88
N MET A 175 -5.76 3.04 -1.55
CA MET A 175 -6.58 2.13 -2.36
C MET A 175 -6.82 2.70 -3.76
N ALA A 176 -7.24 3.96 -3.86
CA ALA A 176 -7.51 4.61 -5.13
C ALA A 176 -6.26 4.69 -6.01
N VAL A 177 -5.12 5.14 -5.46
CA VAL A 177 -3.85 5.23 -6.19
C VAL A 177 -3.37 3.85 -6.66
N SER A 178 -3.48 2.84 -5.81
CA SER A 178 -3.10 1.47 -6.17
C SER A 178 -4.00 0.90 -7.28
N LEU A 179 -5.31 1.19 -7.24
CA LEU A 179 -6.25 0.77 -8.27
C LEU A 179 -5.99 1.48 -9.61
N ILE A 180 -5.69 2.78 -9.57
CA ILE A 180 -5.27 3.54 -10.77
C ILE A 180 -4.02 2.91 -11.39
N GLY A 181 -3.01 2.58 -10.57
CA GLY A 181 -1.80 1.89 -11.04
C GLY A 181 -2.12 0.54 -11.70
N ALA A 182 -2.95 -0.28 -11.06
CA ALA A 182 -3.37 -1.58 -11.61
C ALA A 182 -4.06 -1.43 -12.97
N LEU A 183 -5.05 -0.53 -13.05
CA LEU A 183 -5.83 -0.30 -14.27
C LEU A 183 -4.97 0.27 -15.39
N ALA A 184 -4.07 1.22 -15.08
CA ALA A 184 -3.13 1.75 -16.06
C ALA A 184 -2.24 0.63 -16.62
N SER A 185 -1.62 -0.18 -15.76
CA SER A 185 -0.80 -1.32 -16.22
C SER A 185 -1.59 -2.33 -17.05
N MET A 186 -2.86 -2.60 -16.69
CA MET A 186 -3.73 -3.47 -17.48
C MET A 186 -4.04 -2.88 -18.87
N VAL A 187 -4.37 -1.58 -18.94
CA VAL A 187 -4.59 -0.89 -20.23
C VAL A 187 -3.33 -0.92 -21.08
N GLY A 188 -2.16 -0.63 -20.51
CA GLY A 188 -0.87 -0.71 -21.20
C GLY A 188 -0.59 -2.10 -21.74
N SER A 189 -0.91 -3.14 -20.98
CA SER A 189 -0.72 -4.55 -21.37
C SER A 189 -1.64 -4.94 -22.52
N LEU A 190 -2.94 -4.65 -22.41
CA LEU A 190 -3.92 -4.93 -23.48
C LEU A 190 -3.57 -4.19 -24.77
N ARG A 191 -3.13 -2.93 -24.65
CA ARG A 191 -2.72 -2.12 -25.80
C ARG A 191 -1.44 -2.67 -26.44
N TRP A 192 -0.45 -3.07 -25.65
CA TRP A 192 0.77 -3.69 -26.17
C TRP A 192 0.46 -4.94 -26.98
N VAL A 193 -0.39 -5.84 -26.45
CA VAL A 193 -0.79 -7.06 -27.15
C VAL A 193 -1.50 -6.74 -28.46
N SER A 194 -2.36 -5.72 -28.47
CA SER A 194 -3.05 -5.26 -29.69
C SER A 194 -2.13 -4.65 -30.74
N LEU A 195 -0.93 -4.18 -30.39
CA LEU A 195 0.05 -3.65 -31.35
C LEU A 195 0.96 -4.74 -31.90
N ALA A 196 1.07 -5.87 -31.20
CA ALA A 196 1.93 -7.00 -31.58
C ALA A 196 1.24 -8.04 -32.47
N GLY A 197 -0.08 -7.95 -32.65
CA GLY A 197 -0.88 -8.79 -33.55
C GLY A 197 -1.31 -8.03 -34.79
#